data_AF-A0A653BUJ5-F1
#
_entry.id   AF-A0A653BUJ5-F1
#
_cell.length_a   1.000
_cell.length_b   1.000
_cell.length_c   1.000
_cell.angle_alpha   90.00
_cell.angle_beta   90.00
_cell.angle_gamma   90.00
#
_symmetry.space_group_name_H-M   'P 1'
#
loop_
_entity.id
_entity.type
_entity.pdbx_description
1 polymer ?
#
loop_
_entity_poly.entity_id
_entity_poly.type
_entity_poly.pdbx_seq_one_letter_code
_entity_poly.pdbx_strand_id
1 'polypeptide(L)'
;MEAKLDENFFYNTMLTKALIQLLPPYERKATLMWFEKLLTLDKSKEEKEMRNEYLWFILLMLQCQKIREPFNSPPPEEMEPLRDVVPAKVYEEVLIANDENMEWLDKPEAQKKTVQFNQTAPPQFFSNQPTPKEGIICYIAAFSDRCI
;
A
#
# COMPACT_ATOMS: atom_id res chain seq x y z
N MET A 1 -13.09 14.17 12.57
CA MET A 1 -12.50 14.21 11.20
C MET A 1 -10.99 14.11 11.24
N GLU A 2 -10.30 14.88 12.10
CA GLU A 2 -8.82 14.84 12.19
C GLU A 2 -8.24 13.48 12.60
N ALA A 3 -8.88 12.77 13.55
CA ALA A 3 -8.45 11.42 13.93
C ALA A 3 -8.38 10.45 12.73
N LYS A 4 -9.29 10.60 11.76
CA LYS A 4 -9.30 9.78 10.53
C LYS A 4 -8.12 10.11 9.61
N LEU A 5 -7.66 11.37 9.60
CA LEU A 5 -6.46 11.77 8.85
C LEU A 5 -5.21 11.13 9.45
N ASP A 6 -5.11 11.10 10.78
CA ASP A 6 -3.99 10.48 11.50
C ASP A 6 -3.99 8.95 11.32
N GLU A 7 -5.15 8.30 11.40
CA GLU A 7 -5.30 6.86 11.13
C GLU A 7 -4.90 6.51 9.69
N ASN A 8 -5.41 7.24 8.70
CA ASN A 8 -5.04 7.03 7.30
C ASN A 8 -3.54 7.17 7.09
N PHE A 9 -2.93 8.21 7.67
CA PHE A 9 -1.50 8.43 7.61
C PHE A 9 -0.72 7.25 8.20
N PHE A 10 -1.15 6.77 9.37
CA PHE A 10 -0.51 5.65 10.07
C PHE A 10 -0.53 4.35 9.25
N TYR A 11 -1.69 3.98 8.69
CA TYR A 11 -1.80 2.78 7.86
C TYR A 11 -0.98 2.88 6.58
N ASN A 12 -1.09 4.00 5.87
CA ASN A 12 -0.33 4.24 4.65
C ASN A 12 1.18 4.25 4.93
N THR A 13 1.59 4.73 6.11
CA THR A 13 2.97 4.71 6.60
C THR A 13 3.48 3.29 6.78
N MET A 14 2.70 2.42 7.43
CA MET A 14 3.07 1.00 7.59
C MET A 14 3.22 0.31 6.25
N LEU A 15 2.29 0.55 5.31
CA LEU A 15 2.36 -0.02 3.97
C LEU A 15 3.58 0.51 3.19
N THR A 16 3.86 1.81 3.27
CA THR A 16 5.02 2.45 2.64
C THR A 16 6.33 1.81 3.14
N LYS A 17 6.45 1.60 4.46
CA LYS A 17 7.64 0.94 5.05
C LYS A 17 7.83 -0.49 4.57
N ALA A 18 6.76 -1.21 4.28
CA ALA A 18 6.84 -2.55 3.70
C ALA A 18 7.26 -2.50 2.23
N LEU A 19 6.63 -1.65 1.42
CA LEU A 19 6.85 -1.58 -0.03
C LEU A 19 8.21 -0.96 -0.41
N ILE A 20 8.72 -0.01 0.37
CA ILE A 20 10.04 0.61 0.10
C ILE A 20 11.19 -0.42 0.13
N GLN A 21 10.99 -1.56 0.80
CA GLN A 21 11.96 -2.66 0.83
C GLN A 21 12.06 -3.40 -0.50
N LEU A 22 11.13 -3.16 -1.43
CA LEU A 22 11.13 -3.74 -2.77
C LEU A 22 11.92 -2.88 -3.77
N LEU A 23 12.17 -1.61 -3.44
CA LEU A 23 12.95 -0.73 -4.30
C LEU A 23 14.45 -1.05 -4.25
N PRO A 24 15.21 -0.75 -5.32
CA PRO A 24 16.66 -0.77 -5.29
C PRO A 24 17.23 0.18 -4.21
N PRO A 25 18.35 -0.16 -3.54
CA PRO A 25 18.89 0.64 -2.44
C PRO A 25 19.17 2.11 -2.77
N TYR A 26 19.54 2.42 -4.02
CA TYR A 26 19.87 3.79 -4.44
C TYR A 26 18.63 4.71 -4.52
N GLU A 27 17.42 4.15 -4.72
CA GLU A 27 16.17 4.92 -4.80
C GLU A 27 15.57 5.16 -3.41
N ARG A 28 15.82 4.26 -2.46
CA ARG A 28 15.22 4.31 -1.11
C ARG A 28 15.57 5.59 -0.36
N LYS A 29 16.79 6.11 -0.54
CA LYS A 29 17.29 7.24 0.26
C LYS A 29 16.42 8.49 0.09
N ALA A 30 16.12 8.88 -1.14
CA ALA A 30 15.31 10.07 -1.41
C ALA A 30 13.88 9.89 -0.87
N THR A 31 13.27 8.73 -1.12
CA THR A 31 11.92 8.42 -0.62
C THR A 31 11.85 8.41 0.91
N LEU A 32 12.87 7.91 1.60
CA LEU A 32 12.95 7.97 3.06
C LEU A 32 13.03 9.41 3.58
N MET A 33 13.78 10.30 2.91
CA MET A 33 13.82 11.73 3.28
C MET A 33 12.46 12.40 3.12
N TRP A 34 11.72 12.09 2.05
CA TRP A 34 10.33 12.52 1.91
C TRP A 34 9.47 12.00 3.04
N PHE A 35 9.61 10.72 3.40
CA PHE A 35 8.85 10.12 4.49
C PHE A 35 9.12 10.80 5.84
N GLU A 36 10.38 11.08 6.16
CA GLU A 36 10.78 11.87 7.34
C GLU A 36 10.19 13.28 7.31
N LYS A 37 10.18 13.95 6.16
CA LYS A 37 9.55 15.27 6.01
C LYS A 37 8.05 15.23 6.27
N LEU A 38 7.34 14.25 5.71
CA LEU A 38 5.88 14.11 5.89
C LEU A 38 5.49 13.84 7.35
N LEU A 39 6.35 13.18 8.13
CA LEU A 39 6.13 12.99 9.57
C LEU A 39 6.13 14.32 10.35
N THR A 40 6.76 15.37 9.83
CA THR A 40 6.82 16.69 10.49
C THR A 40 5.59 17.57 10.22
N LEU A 41 4.71 17.17 9.30
CA LEU A 41 3.52 17.92 8.90
C LEU A 41 2.30 17.48 9.72
N ASP A 42 2.26 17.78 11.01
CA ASP A 42 1.24 17.26 11.93
C ASP A 42 0.47 18.32 12.73
N LYS A 43 0.73 19.61 12.50
CA LYS A 43 0.26 20.69 13.39
C LYS A 43 -1.14 21.17 13.03
N SER A 44 -1.41 21.36 11.74
CA SER A 44 -2.71 21.84 11.26
C SER A 44 -3.47 20.78 10.47
N LYS A 45 -4.79 20.96 10.32
CA LYS A 45 -5.63 20.08 9.51
C LYS A 45 -5.16 20.07 8.05
N GLU A 46 -4.77 21.24 7.53
CA GLU A 46 -4.27 21.44 6.18
C GLU A 46 -2.93 20.71 5.97
N GLU A 47 -2.02 20.79 6.94
CA GLU A 47 -0.77 20.00 6.92
C GLU A 47 -1.05 18.50 6.92
N LYS A 48 -2.02 18.05 7.73
CA LYS A 48 -2.43 16.64 7.81
C LYS A 48 -3.06 16.14 6.51
N GLU A 49 -3.87 16.97 5.85
CA GLU A 49 -4.45 16.66 4.53
C GLU A 49 -3.37 16.59 3.46
N MET A 50 -2.48 17.58 3.44
CA MET A 50 -1.36 17.64 2.51
C MET A 50 -0.46 16.41 2.65
N ARG A 51 -0.02 16.06 3.87
CA ARG A 51 0.86 14.88 4.03
C ARG A 51 0.19 13.58 3.60
N ASN A 52 -1.12 13.48 3.75
CA ASN A 52 -1.88 12.29 3.35
C ASN A 52 -1.94 12.17 1.83
N GLU A 53 -2.14 13.29 1.12
CA GLU A 53 -2.12 13.36 -0.33
C GLU A 53 -0.75 12.95 -0.89
N TYR A 54 0.33 13.52 -0.34
CA TYR A 54 1.70 13.15 -0.68
C TYR A 54 1.99 11.67 -0.43
N LEU A 55 1.65 11.15 0.76
CA LEU A 55 1.91 9.76 1.12
C LEU A 55 1.14 8.79 0.23
N TRP A 56 -0.11 9.11 -0.10
CA TRP A 56 -0.92 8.32 -1.02
C TRP A 56 -0.29 8.26 -2.42
N PHE A 57 0.19 9.40 -2.94
CA PHE A 57 0.79 9.44 -4.26
C PHE A 57 2.15 8.70 -4.31
N ILE A 58 2.95 8.79 -3.24
CA ILE A 58 4.16 7.96 -3.09
C ILE A 58 3.82 6.47 -3.08
N LEU A 59 2.73 6.06 -2.39
CA LEU A 59 2.28 4.67 -2.39
C LEU A 59 1.93 4.17 -3.79
N LEU A 60 1.26 4.98 -4.61
CA LEU A 60 0.98 4.62 -6.01
C LEU A 60 2.28 4.35 -6.78
N MET A 61 3.31 5.18 -6.62
CA MET A 61 4.61 4.95 -7.26
C MET A 61 5.29 3.67 -6.75
N LEU A 62 5.18 3.39 -5.45
CA LEU A 62 5.73 2.19 -4.84
C LEU A 62 5.06 0.91 -5.35
N GLN A 63 3.74 0.95 -5.61
CA GLN A 63 3.02 -0.17 -6.24
C GLN A 63 3.54 -0.46 -7.65
N CYS A 64 3.86 0.57 -8.42
CA CYS A 64 4.52 0.43 -9.73
C CYS A 64 6.04 0.17 -9.63
N GLN A 65 6.61 0.08 -8.42
CA GLN A 65 8.04 -0.10 -8.15
C GLN A 65 8.95 0.90 -8.88
N LYS A 66 8.45 2.11 -9.14
CA LYS A 66 9.19 3.14 -9.88
C LYS A 66 8.95 4.51 -9.28
N ILE A 67 9.98 5.01 -8.60
CA ILE A 67 9.96 6.38 -8.05
C ILE A 67 10.30 7.38 -9.15
N ARG A 68 9.54 8.47 -9.20
CA ARG A 68 9.66 9.54 -10.18
C ARG A 68 9.85 10.89 -9.49
N GLU A 69 10.16 11.92 -10.27
CA GLU A 69 10.19 13.29 -9.77
C GLU A 69 8.85 13.71 -9.16
N PRO A 70 8.85 14.51 -8.08
CA PRO A 70 10.02 15.05 -7.35
C PRO A 70 10.65 14.08 -6.33
N PHE A 71 10.08 12.89 -6.16
CA PHE A 71 10.41 11.92 -5.09
C PHE A 71 11.72 11.15 -5.29
N ASN A 72 12.33 11.26 -6.47
CA ASN A 72 13.68 10.79 -6.77
C ASN A 72 14.78 11.78 -6.29
N SER A 73 14.39 12.91 -5.73
CA SER A 73 15.26 13.93 -5.14
C SER A 73 14.82 14.27 -3.71
N PRO A 74 15.68 14.90 -2.88
CA PRO A 74 15.30 15.35 -1.55
C PRO A 74 14.07 16.28 -1.56
N PRO A 75 13.23 16.26 -0.50
CA PRO A 75 12.10 17.17 -0.39
C PRO A 75 12.54 18.63 -0.28
N PRO A 76 11.74 19.58 -0.77
CA PRO A 76 11.98 21.01 -0.55
C PRO A 76 11.84 21.37 0.93
N GLU A 77 12.40 22.51 1.31
CA GLU A 77 12.31 23.04 2.68
C GLU A 77 10.86 23.43 3.02
N GLU A 78 10.20 24.13 2.11
CA GLU A 78 8.78 24.47 2.18
C GLU A 78 7.96 23.55 1.28
N MET A 79 6.85 23.06 1.82
CA MET A 79 5.98 22.11 1.12
C MET A 79 4.84 22.89 0.46
N GLU A 80 4.72 22.70 -0.85
CA GLU A 80 3.60 23.22 -1.64
C GLU A 80 2.56 22.11 -1.88
N PRO A 81 1.33 22.44 -2.30
CA PRO A 81 0.34 21.43 -2.66
C PRO A 81 0.88 20.48 -3.73
N LEU A 82 0.58 19.18 -3.61
CA LEU A 82 1.15 18.13 -4.46
C LEU A 82 1.02 18.44 -5.96
N ARG A 83 -0.16 18.92 -6.37
CA ARG A 83 -0.49 19.27 -7.76
C ARG A 83 0.42 20.33 -8.39
N ASP A 84 1.01 21.18 -7.56
CA ASP A 84 1.84 22.31 -8.00
C ASP A 84 3.31 21.87 -8.14
N VAL A 85 3.71 20.81 -7.43
CA VAL A 85 5.08 20.26 -7.43
C VAL A 85 5.26 19.10 -8.40
N VAL A 86 4.24 18.25 -8.57
CA VAL A 86 4.33 17.07 -9.44
C VAL A 86 4.06 17.47 -10.90
N PRO A 87 4.98 17.17 -11.83
CA PRO A 87 4.73 17.42 -13.25
C PRO A 87 3.50 16.67 -13.75
N ALA A 88 2.62 17.35 -14.49
CA ALA A 88 1.34 16.79 -14.96
C ALA A 88 1.50 15.44 -15.68
N LYS A 89 2.55 15.31 -16.50
CA LYS A 89 2.88 14.06 -17.19
C LYS A 89 3.21 12.91 -16.22
N VAL A 90 3.95 13.19 -15.15
CA VAL A 90 4.27 12.20 -14.12
C VAL A 90 3.00 11.79 -13.37
N TYR A 91 2.16 12.77 -13.04
CA TYR A 91 0.88 12.53 -12.37
C TYR A 91 0.00 11.58 -13.19
N GLU A 92 -0.20 11.88 -14.47
CA GLU A 92 -0.98 11.06 -15.39
C GLU A 92 -0.40 9.64 -15.56
N GLU A 93 0.92 9.52 -15.78
CA GLU A 93 1.56 8.21 -15.94
C GLU A 93 1.42 7.32 -14.70
N VAL A 94 1.47 7.90 -13.49
CA VAL A 94 1.31 7.14 -12.23
C VAL A 94 -0.12 6.67 -12.02
N LEU A 95 -1.10 7.48 -12.40
CA LEU A 95 -2.51 7.09 -12.34
C LEU A 95 -2.83 5.98 -13.33
N ILE A 96 -2.39 6.11 -14.59
CA ILE A 96 -2.61 5.08 -15.63
C ILE A 96 -1.97 3.75 -15.20
N ALA A 97 -0.72 3.78 -14.72
CA ALA A 97 -0.01 2.57 -14.31
C ALA A 97 -0.65 1.86 -13.09
N ASN A 98 -1.42 2.58 -12.27
CA ASN A 98 -2.17 1.97 -11.17
C ASN A 98 -3.60 1.58 -11.53
N ASP A 99 -4.18 2.16 -12.57
CA ASP A 99 -5.50 1.76 -13.07
C ASP A 99 -5.45 0.31 -13.62
N GLU A 100 -4.38 -0.01 -14.37
CA GLU A 100 -4.11 -1.38 -14.83
C GLU A 100 -3.94 -2.37 -13.66
N ASN A 101 -3.36 -1.93 -12.54
CA ASN A 101 -3.23 -2.74 -11.32
C ASN A 101 -4.57 -2.97 -10.59
N MET A 102 -5.63 -2.24 -10.95
CA MET A 102 -6.97 -2.32 -10.35
C MET A 102 -8.00 -3.00 -11.25
N GLU A 103 -7.65 -3.43 -12.47
CA GLU A 103 -8.56 -4.16 -13.39
C GLU A 103 -9.21 -5.40 -12.77
N TRP A 104 -8.62 -5.98 -11.72
CA TRP A 104 -9.21 -7.11 -11.00
C TRP A 104 -10.41 -6.73 -10.12
N LEU A 105 -10.55 -5.46 -9.74
CA LEU A 105 -11.72 -4.93 -9.01
C LEU A 105 -12.93 -4.73 -9.93
N ASP A 106 -12.67 -4.37 -11.20
CA ASP A 106 -13.72 -4.13 -12.20
C ASP A 106 -14.26 -5.40 -12.85
N LYS A 107 -13.65 -6.56 -12.56
CA LYS A 107 -14.25 -7.85 -12.90
C LYS A 107 -15.43 -8.06 -11.97
N PRO A 108 -16.70 -7.96 -12.45
CA PRO A 108 -17.85 -8.24 -11.61
C PRO A 108 -17.71 -9.67 -11.15
N GLU A 109 -17.46 -9.84 -9.85
CA GLU A 109 -17.28 -11.09 -9.11
C GLU A 109 -17.24 -12.31 -10.03
N ALA A 110 -16.04 -12.70 -10.48
CA ALA A 110 -15.85 -14.06 -10.97
C ALA A 110 -16.40 -14.95 -9.86
N GLN A 111 -17.60 -15.49 -10.11
CA GLN A 111 -18.53 -16.12 -9.17
C GLN A 111 -17.85 -16.40 -7.85
N LYS A 112 -18.25 -15.73 -6.76
CA LYS A 112 -17.94 -16.19 -5.40
C LYS A 112 -18.25 -17.68 -5.38
N LYS A 113 -17.23 -18.51 -5.61
CA LYS A 113 -17.30 -19.93 -5.34
C LYS A 113 -17.37 -19.92 -3.84
N THR A 114 -18.60 -19.94 -3.32
CA THR A 114 -18.86 -20.21 -1.92
C THR A 114 -18.01 -21.43 -1.63
N VAL A 115 -16.93 -21.22 -0.87
CA VAL A 115 -16.05 -22.32 -0.47
C VAL A 115 -16.93 -23.17 0.43
N GLN A 116 -17.55 -24.20 -0.16
CA GLN A 116 -18.26 -25.19 0.61
C GLN A 116 -17.17 -25.95 1.34
N PHE A 117 -17.01 -25.66 2.62
CA PHE A 117 -16.27 -26.52 3.52
C PHE A 117 -17.09 -27.80 3.64
N ASN A 118 -16.89 -28.72 2.70
CA ASN A 118 -17.31 -30.09 2.90
C ASN A 118 -16.68 -30.53 4.22
N GLN A 119 -17.48 -31.04 5.15
CA GLN A 119 -17.01 -31.61 6.40
C GLN A 119 -16.10 -32.79 6.06
N THR A 120 -14.83 -32.47 5.84
CA THR A 120 -13.83 -33.43 5.42
C THR A 120 -13.08 -33.84 6.68
N ALA A 121 -12.88 -35.14 6.87
CA ALA A 121 -12.10 -35.62 7.99
C ALA A 121 -10.71 -34.95 8.02
N PRO A 122 -10.15 -34.61 9.20
CA PRO A 122 -8.85 -33.92 9.31
C PRO A 122 -7.70 -34.50 8.45
N PRO A 123 -7.56 -35.83 8.25
CA PRO A 123 -6.49 -36.38 7.41
C PRO A 123 -6.57 -35.98 5.94
N GLN A 124 -7.75 -35.61 5.45
CA GLN A 124 -8.02 -35.25 4.06
C GLN A 124 -8.00 -33.72 3.82
N PHE A 125 -7.62 -32.94 4.84
CA PHE A 125 -7.56 -31.48 4.75
C PHE A 125 -6.69 -31.02 3.58
N PHE A 126 -5.46 -31.53 3.46
CA PHE A 126 -4.48 -31.08 2.46
C PHE A 126 -4.85 -31.49 1.03
N SER A 127 -5.49 -32.65 0.83
CA SER A 127 -5.91 -33.11 -0.50
C SER A 127 -7.06 -32.29 -1.09
N ASN A 128 -7.82 -31.59 -0.24
CA ASN A 128 -8.97 -30.79 -0.64
C ASN A 128 -8.67 -29.29 -0.69
N GLN A 129 -7.40 -28.89 -0.51
CA GLN A 129 -7.02 -27.49 -0.60
C GLN A 129 -6.98 -27.02 -2.05
N PRO A 130 -7.44 -25.78 -2.33
CA PRO A 130 -7.29 -25.21 -3.67
C PRO A 130 -5.81 -25.10 -4.02
N THR A 131 -5.44 -25.49 -5.25
CA THR A 131 -4.07 -25.25 -5.76
C THR A 131 -3.99 -23.82 -6.31
N PRO A 132 -3.07 -22.98 -5.81
CA PRO A 132 -2.93 -21.62 -6.33
C PRO A 132 -2.41 -21.68 -7.77
N LYS A 133 -3.02 -20.92 -8.67
CA LYS A 133 -2.51 -20.75 -10.04
C LYS A 133 -1.25 -19.87 -10.07
N GLU A 134 -1.20 -18.89 -9.16
CA GLU A 134 -0.06 -18.01 -8.88
C GLU A 134 -0.03 -17.69 -7.37
N GLY A 135 1.16 -17.51 -6.79
CA GLY A 135 1.34 -17.20 -5.36
C GLY A 135 1.51 -18.41 -4.43
N ILE A 136 1.44 -18.18 -3.10
CA ILE A 136 1.67 -19.18 -2.05
C ILE A 136 0.47 -19.21 -1.10
N ILE A 137 0.04 -20.42 -0.69
CA ILE A 137 -0.93 -20.59 0.39
C ILE A 137 -0.17 -20.87 1.69
N CYS A 138 -0.44 -20.06 2.72
CA CYS A 138 0.13 -20.22 4.04
C CYS A 138 -0.94 -20.69 5.03
N TYR A 139 -0.64 -21.77 5.76
CA TYR A 139 -1.49 -22.27 6.84
C TYR A 139 -0.88 -21.92 8.19
N ILE A 140 -1.71 -21.41 9.11
CA ILE A 140 -1.33 -21.12 10.48
C ILE A 140 -2.28 -21.91 11.39
N ALA A 141 -1.72 -22.63 12.36
CA ALA A 141 -2.48 -23.24 13.43
C ALA A 141 -2.06 -22.60 14.76
N ALA A 142 -3.06 -22.25 15.57
CA ALA A 142 -2.85 -21.74 16.92
C ALA A 142 -3.53 -22.68 17.91
N PHE A 143 -2.85 -22.97 19.02
CA PHE A 143 -3.35 -23.81 20.10
C PHE A 143 -3.20 -23.05 21.42
N SER A 144 -4.13 -23.27 22.33
CA SER A 144 -4.08 -22.76 23.71
C SER A 144 -4.24 -23.94 24.66
N ASP A 145 -3.41 -23.97 25.69
CA ASP A 145 -3.48 -24.90 26.82
C ASP A 145 -4.44 -24.42 27.91
N ARG A 146 -4.92 -23.18 27.83
CA ARG A 146 -5.92 -22.64 28.75
C ARG A 146 -7.32 -23.00 28.28
N CYS A 147 -7.93 -23.97 28.95
CA CYS A 147 -9.39 -24.10 28.98
C CYS A 147 -9.96 -22.90 29.75
N ILE A 148 -10.87 -22.15 29.13
CA ILE A 148 -11.70 -21.14 29.82
C ILE A 148 -12.78 -21.87 30.61
#